data_AF-A0A077Y1E7-F1
#
_entry.id   AF-A0A077Y1E7-F1
#
_cell.length_a   1.000
_cell.length_b   1.000
_cell.length_c   1.000
_cell.angle_alpha   90.00
_cell.angle_beta   90.00
_cell.angle_gamma   90.00
#
_symmetry.space_group_name_H-M   'P 1'
#
loop_
_entity.id
_entity.type
_entity.pdbx_description
1 polymer ?
#
loop_
_entity_poly.entity_id
_entity_poly.type
_entity_poly.pdbx_seq_one_letter_code
_entity_poly.pdbx_strand_id
1 'polypeptide(L)'
;MGFTKAFLGLPQTDEGNPEQEMWLFWNQVDGREKTGLYDAYQSVIKELNLPIMETRIMDSKRFRKETDDTGSYVFRSSLLPAEPHLMKATKMDLFVEEFLKITHL
;
A
#
# COMPACT_ATOMS: atom_id res chain seq x y z
N MET A 1 -2.96 12.11 -15.98
CA MET A 1 -1.72 11.58 -16.62
C MET A 1 -0.68 11.21 -15.56
N GLY A 2 -1.01 10.33 -14.60
CA GLY A 2 -0.18 10.12 -13.40
C GLY A 2 0.65 8.83 -13.41
N PHE A 3 0.01 7.69 -13.65
CA PHE A 3 0.66 6.39 -13.49
C PHE A 3 1.40 5.91 -14.75
N THR A 4 0.78 6.01 -15.93
CA THR A 4 1.37 5.55 -17.19
C THR A 4 2.66 6.28 -17.57
N LYS A 5 2.78 7.56 -17.24
CA LYS A 5 4.00 8.34 -17.50
C LYS A 5 5.14 7.97 -16.55
N ALA A 6 4.82 7.69 -15.28
CA ALA A 6 5.79 7.17 -14.33
C ALA A 6 6.26 5.76 -14.74
N PHE A 7 5.34 4.93 -15.21
CA PHE A 7 5.62 3.60 -15.75
C PHE A 7 6.57 3.65 -16.96
N LEU A 8 6.34 4.56 -17.91
CA LEU A 8 7.23 4.78 -19.06
C LEU A 8 8.62 5.31 -18.66
N GLY A 9 8.71 5.98 -17.50
CA GLY A 9 9.95 6.54 -16.96
C GLY A 9 10.75 5.60 -16.07
N LEU A 10 10.24 4.38 -15.79
CA LEU A 10 11.05 3.34 -15.17
C LEU A 10 12.22 3.03 -16.12
N PRO A 11 13.44 2.80 -15.60
CA PRO A 11 14.61 2.54 -16.44
C PRO A 11 14.31 1.38 -17.39
N GLN A 12 14.22 1.72 -18.69
CA GLN A 12 14.08 0.74 -19.76
C GLN A 12 15.44 0.10 -19.96
N THR A 13 15.72 -0.95 -19.21
CA THR A 13 16.82 -1.86 -19.50
C THR A 13 16.41 -2.74 -20.67
N ASP A 14 17.23 -2.81 -21.71
CA ASP A 14 16.96 -3.61 -22.92
C ASP A 14 16.73 -5.13 -22.63
N GLU A 15 17.09 -5.59 -21.42
CA GLU A 15 16.88 -6.96 -20.92
C GLU A 15 15.99 -7.04 -19.65
N GLY A 16 15.43 -5.93 -19.17
CA GLY A 16 14.84 -5.84 -17.83
C GLY A 16 15.90 -5.73 -16.73
N ASN A 17 15.64 -4.98 -15.66
CA ASN A 17 16.48 -5.02 -14.46
C ASN A 17 15.96 -6.19 -13.62
N PRO A 18 16.68 -7.32 -13.54
CA PRO A 18 16.20 -8.50 -12.83
C PRO A 18 15.96 -8.25 -11.33
N GLU A 19 16.51 -7.15 -10.78
CA GLU A 19 16.33 -6.75 -9.38
C GLU A 19 15.14 -5.80 -9.14
N GLN A 20 14.43 -5.39 -10.21
CA GLN A 20 13.34 -4.42 -10.09
C GLN A 20 11.97 -5.08 -10.36
N GLU A 21 11.18 -5.23 -9.30
CA GLU A 21 9.83 -5.77 -9.37
C GLU A 21 8.77 -4.71 -9.07
N MET A 22 7.59 -4.85 -9.68
CA MET A 22 6.43 -4.01 -9.42
C MET A 22 5.36 -4.81 -8.67
N TRP A 23 5.16 -4.47 -7.40
CA TRP A 23 4.13 -5.07 -6.55
C TRP A 23 2.94 -4.13 -6.38
N LEU A 24 1.74 -4.67 -6.54
CA LEU A 24 0.49 -3.98 -6.24
C LEU A 24 0.14 -4.16 -4.75
N PHE A 25 -0.60 -3.22 -4.20
CA PHE A 25 -1.15 -3.35 -2.85
C PHE A 25 -2.50 -2.65 -2.76
N TRP A 26 -3.32 -3.11 -1.83
CA TRP A 26 -4.63 -2.56 -1.58
C TRP A 26 -4.57 -1.37 -0.62
N ASN A 27 -5.03 -0.20 -1.07
CA ASN A 27 -5.19 0.98 -0.25
C ASN A 27 -6.65 1.43 -0.18
N GLN A 28 -6.97 2.22 0.86
CA GLN A 28 -8.31 2.79 1.06
C GLN A 28 -9.45 1.76 0.97
N VAL A 29 -9.21 0.56 1.49
CA VAL A 29 -10.18 -0.53 1.48
C VAL A 29 -11.31 -0.24 2.46
N ASP A 30 -12.55 -0.20 1.99
CA ASP A 30 -13.73 -0.07 2.83
C ASP A 30 -14.08 -1.44 3.43
N GLY A 31 -13.88 -1.60 4.73
CA GLY A 31 -14.23 -2.84 5.43
C GLY A 31 -15.74 -3.17 5.44
N ARG A 32 -16.58 -2.20 5.08
CA ARG A 32 -18.04 -2.37 4.96
C ARG A 32 -18.44 -2.94 3.61
N GLU A 33 -17.54 -2.94 2.63
CA GLU A 33 -17.80 -3.55 1.32
C GLU A 33 -17.96 -5.08 1.47
N LYS A 34 -19.04 -5.62 0.89
CA LYS A 34 -19.44 -7.05 0.99
C LYS A 34 -19.79 -7.69 -0.35
N THR A 35 -19.75 -6.94 -1.45
CA THR A 35 -20.15 -7.40 -2.79
C THR A 35 -19.12 -8.30 -3.46
N GLY A 36 -17.97 -8.56 -2.82
CA GLY A 36 -16.87 -9.32 -3.42
C GLY A 36 -16.04 -8.49 -4.41
N LEU A 37 -16.26 -7.17 -4.49
CA LEU A 37 -15.56 -6.27 -5.41
C LEU A 37 -14.04 -6.45 -5.39
N TYR A 38 -13.44 -6.45 -4.20
CA TYR A 38 -11.99 -6.62 -4.05
C TYR A 38 -11.49 -7.97 -4.58
N ASP A 39 -12.28 -9.02 -4.41
CA ASP A 39 -11.91 -10.36 -4.84
C ASP A 39 -12.02 -10.50 -6.37
N ALA A 40 -13.03 -9.85 -6.98
CA ALA A 40 -13.15 -9.75 -8.43
C ALA A 40 -11.95 -9.03 -9.06
N TYR A 41 -11.55 -7.87 -8.51
CA TYR A 41 -10.34 -7.18 -8.98
C TYR A 41 -9.07 -8.01 -8.72
N GLN A 42 -8.95 -8.68 -7.57
CA GLN A 42 -7.80 -9.53 -7.26
C GLN A 42 -7.69 -10.71 -8.23
N SER A 43 -8.81 -11.28 -8.70
CA SER A 43 -8.81 -12.31 -9.77
C SER A 43 -8.20 -11.76 -11.06
N VAL A 44 -8.68 -10.60 -11.51
CA VAL A 44 -8.16 -9.97 -12.74
C VAL A 44 -6.68 -9.64 -12.61
N ILE A 45 -6.24 -9.14 -11.46
CA ILE A 45 -4.82 -8.85 -11.19
C ILE A 45 -3.97 -10.12 -11.29
N LYS A 46 -4.46 -11.24 -10.72
CA LYS A 46 -3.78 -12.55 -10.79
C LYS A 46 -3.76 -13.10 -12.21
N GLU A 47 -4.84 -12.94 -12.98
CA GLU A 47 -4.89 -13.32 -14.40
C GLU A 47 -3.87 -12.54 -15.25
N LEU A 48 -3.55 -11.30 -14.87
CA LEU A 48 -2.51 -10.48 -15.50
C LEU A 48 -1.08 -10.82 -15.03
N ASN A 49 -0.91 -11.81 -14.16
CA ASN A 49 0.37 -12.18 -13.53
C ASN A 49 1.07 -11.00 -12.82
N LEU A 50 0.29 -10.04 -12.31
CA LEU A 50 0.83 -8.93 -11.53
C LEU A 50 0.90 -9.35 -10.05
N PRO A 51 2.08 -9.29 -9.42
CA PRO A 51 2.18 -9.64 -8.02
C PRO A 51 1.45 -8.60 -7.17
N ILE A 52 0.77 -9.07 -6.14
CA ILE A 52 -0.06 -8.25 -5.26
C ILE A 52 0.10 -8.69 -3.82
N MET A 53 0.21 -7.72 -2.92
CA MET A 53 0.21 -7.93 -1.49
C MET A 53 -1.18 -8.36 -0.99
N GLU A 54 -1.22 -9.31 -0.06
CA GLU A 54 -2.45 -9.77 0.57
C GLU A 54 -2.96 -8.77 1.62
N THR A 55 -2.08 -7.96 2.21
CA THR A 55 -2.49 -6.94 3.17
C THR A 55 -3.33 -5.85 2.53
N ARG A 56 -4.46 -5.55 3.18
CA ARG A 56 -5.42 -4.51 2.76
C ARG A 56 -5.39 -3.34 3.74
N ILE A 57 -4.83 -2.21 3.33
CA ILE A 57 -4.83 -0.97 4.14
C ILE A 57 -6.24 -0.36 4.10
N MET A 58 -6.83 -0.17 5.28
CA MET A 58 -8.22 0.29 5.40
C MET A 58 -8.37 1.78 5.07
N ASP A 59 -9.52 2.18 4.50
CA ASP A 59 -9.89 3.60 4.49
C ASP A 59 -10.14 4.06 5.92
N SER A 60 -9.27 4.96 6.38
CA SER A 60 -9.29 5.45 7.74
C SER A 60 -9.16 6.96 7.75
N LYS A 61 -10.13 7.62 8.39
CA LYS A 61 -10.04 9.07 8.67
C LYS A 61 -8.79 9.43 9.48
N ARG A 62 -8.19 8.45 10.17
CA ARG A 62 -6.98 8.65 10.98
C ARG A 62 -5.77 9.08 10.15
N PHE A 63 -5.66 8.63 8.90
CA PHE A 63 -4.63 9.13 7.97
C PHE A 63 -4.83 10.61 7.58
N ARG A 64 -6.06 11.12 7.70
CA ARG A 64 -6.43 12.50 7.35
C ARG A 64 -6.33 13.46 8.54
N LYS A 65 -6.47 12.95 9.77
CA LYS A 65 -6.43 13.72 11.02
C LYS A 65 -5.03 14.07 11.53
N GLU A 66 -4.00 13.64 10.81
CA GLU A 66 -2.62 14.01 11.14
C GLU A 66 -2.37 15.53 11.08
N THR A 67 -3.11 16.24 10.23
CA THR A 67 -3.08 17.70 10.11
C THR A 67 -3.97 18.43 11.11
N ASP A 68 -4.65 17.72 12.03
CA ASP A 68 -5.48 18.37 13.05
C ASP A 68 -4.59 18.94 14.17
N ASP A 69 -4.93 20.15 14.66
CA ASP A 69 -4.14 20.93 15.65
C ASP A 69 -3.90 20.21 17.00
N THR A 70 -4.51 19.06 17.24
CA THR A 70 -4.35 18.29 18.49
C THR A 70 -3.10 17.42 18.53
N GLY A 71 -2.38 17.23 17.42
CA GLY A 71 -1.12 16.46 17.37
C GLY A 71 -1.25 14.98 17.77
N SER A 72 -2.48 14.48 17.90
CA SER A 72 -2.80 13.19 18.50
C SER A 72 -2.73 12.00 17.52
N TYR A 73 -2.34 12.24 16.27
CA TYR A 73 -2.30 11.22 15.21
C TYR A 73 -1.04 11.42 14.34
N VAL A 74 0.12 10.97 14.81
CA VAL A 74 1.38 11.09 14.07
C VAL A 74 1.57 9.86 13.19
N PHE A 75 1.66 10.05 11.87
CA PHE A 75 1.77 8.95 10.88
C PHE A 75 2.92 9.13 9.89
N ARG A 76 3.09 10.34 9.36
CA ARG A 76 4.05 10.81 8.35
C ARG A 76 5.13 11.71 8.96
N SER A 77 5.55 11.42 10.18
CA SER A 77 6.68 12.12 10.79
C SER A 77 7.99 11.45 10.37
N SER A 78 8.95 12.26 9.92
CA SER A 78 10.35 11.83 9.73
C SER A 78 11.14 11.82 11.04
N LEU A 79 10.60 12.44 12.10
CA LEU A 79 11.27 12.61 13.40
C LEU A 79 10.72 11.66 14.47
N LEU A 80 9.46 11.25 14.34
CA LEU A 80 8.76 10.45 15.34
C LEU A 80 8.21 9.17 14.70
N PRO A 81 8.29 8.01 15.39
CA PRO A 81 7.66 6.79 14.92
C PRO A 81 6.13 6.95 14.90
N ALA A 82 5.48 6.25 13.99
CA ALA A 82 4.03 6.17 13.96
C ALA A 82 3.50 5.50 15.25
N GLU A 83 2.37 5.98 15.75
CA GLU A 83 1.80 5.47 17.00
C GLU A 83 1.38 3.98 16.84
N PRO A 84 1.77 3.06 17.76
CA PRO A 84 1.49 1.63 17.59
C PRO A 84 0.00 1.27 17.48
N HIS A 85 -0.86 1.95 18.24
CA HIS A 85 -2.31 1.72 18.16
C HIS A 85 -2.86 2.10 16.78
N LEU A 86 -2.32 3.18 16.22
CA LEU A 86 -2.70 3.74 14.94
C LEU A 86 -2.27 2.84 13.78
N MET A 87 -1.06 2.27 13.86
CA MET A 87 -0.57 1.25 12.92
C MET A 87 -1.50 0.05 12.85
N LYS A 88 -1.85 -0.53 14.02
CA LYS A 88 -2.79 -1.66 14.13
C LYS A 88 -4.18 -1.32 13.61
N ALA A 89 -4.70 -0.15 13.97
CA ALA A 89 -6.03 0.29 13.59
C ALA A 89 -6.18 0.55 12.08
N THR A 90 -5.08 0.65 11.34
CA THR A 90 -5.08 0.87 9.88
C THR A 90 -4.50 -0.31 9.09
N LYS A 91 -4.02 -1.35 9.79
CA LYS A 91 -3.27 -2.48 9.24
C LYS A 91 -1.94 -2.09 8.58
N MET A 92 -1.41 -0.92 8.95
CA MET A 92 -0.13 -0.46 8.43
C MET A 92 1.03 -1.29 8.98
N ASP A 93 0.89 -1.82 10.20
CA ASP A 93 1.84 -2.79 10.77
C ASP A 93 1.97 -4.05 9.92
N LEU A 94 0.83 -4.65 9.53
CA LEU A 94 0.82 -5.83 8.67
C LEU A 94 1.38 -5.53 7.27
N PHE A 95 1.06 -4.34 6.74
CA PHE A 95 1.57 -3.92 5.44
C PHE A 95 3.09 -3.80 5.46
N VAL A 96 3.65 -3.15 6.49
CA VAL A 96 5.10 -3.01 6.65
C VAL A 96 5.76 -4.38 6.82
N GLU A 97 5.16 -5.28 7.61
CA GLU A 97 5.69 -6.64 7.78
C GLU A 97 5.74 -7.42 6.45
N GLU A 98 4.67 -7.37 5.66
CA GLU A 98 4.63 -8.01 4.35
C GLU A 98 5.59 -7.35 3.36
N PHE A 99 5.67 -6.02 3.36
CA PHE A 99 6.58 -5.26 2.52
C PHE A 99 8.04 -5.63 2.78
N LEU A 100 8.46 -5.66 4.05
CA LEU A 100 9.83 -6.02 4.43
C LEU A 100 10.18 -7.46 4.00
N LYS A 101 9.22 -8.39 4.09
CA LYS A 101 9.39 -9.77 3.58
C LYS A 101 9.61 -9.80 2.07
N ILE A 102 8.87 -9.00 1.31
CA ILE A 102 8.97 -8.91 -0.15
C ILE A 102 10.30 -8.26 -0.55
N THR A 103 10.71 -7.18 0.11
CA THR A 103 11.93 -6.44 -0.23
C THR A 103 13.20 -7.04 0.37
N HIS A 104 13.09 -8.09 1.18
CA HIS A 104 14.19 -8.70 1.92
C HIS A 104 14.97 -7.70 2.79
N LEU A 105 14.25 -6.79 3.46
CA LEU A 105 14.81 -5.77 4.37
C LEU A 105 14.54 -6.08 5.84
#